data_AF-A0A061NFK9-F1
#
_entry.id   AF-A0A061NFK9-F1
#
_cell.length_a   1.000
_cell.length_b   1.000
_cell.length_c   1.000
_cell.angle_alpha   90.00
_cell.angle_beta   90.00
_cell.angle_gamma   90.00
#
_symmetry.space_group_name_H-M   'P 1'
#
loop_
_entity.id
_entity.type
_entity.pdbx_description
1 polymer ?
#
loop_
_entity_poly.entity_id
_entity_poly.type
_entity_poly.pdbx_seq_one_letter_code
_entity_poly.pdbx_strand_id
1 'polypeptide(L)'
;MLSKKSVDHYVVPLLRYAHERGARTQINSNLTLPLKQYEVILPYLDVLHISHNYGSKEDFAEIGFKEMANAPSMDKRYAFFDRMVENARELTKRGVLVSAETMVNERTLPHLEKNS
;
A
#
# COMPACT_ATOMS: atom_id res chain seq x y z
N MET A 1 7.81 -10.25 -1.91
CA MET A 1 6.77 -9.97 -0.88
C MET A 1 7.39 -10.23 0.49
N LEU A 2 7.30 -9.29 1.43
CA LEU A 2 7.79 -9.53 2.79
C LEU A 2 7.08 -10.77 3.34
N SER A 3 7.86 -11.77 3.78
CA SER A 3 7.28 -12.95 4.40
C SER A 3 6.68 -12.58 5.75
N LYS A 4 5.71 -13.37 6.25
CA LYS A 4 5.21 -13.20 7.63
C LYS A 4 6.37 -13.18 8.64
N LYS A 5 7.36 -14.06 8.43
CA LYS A 5 8.59 -14.10 9.23
C LYS A 5 9.33 -12.76 9.21
N SER A 6 9.45 -12.12 8.04
CA SER A 6 10.09 -10.81 7.91
C SER A 6 9.33 -9.71 8.64
N VAL A 7 7.99 -9.70 8.56
CA VAL A 7 7.15 -8.74 9.29
C VAL A 7 7.33 -8.91 10.79
N ASP A 8 7.19 -10.13 11.29
CA ASP A 8 7.23 -10.43 12.73
C ASP A 8 8.62 -10.16 13.35
N HIS A 9 9.70 -10.48 12.64
CA HIS A 9 11.06 -10.45 13.20
C HIS A 9 11.84 -9.16 12.88
N TYR A 10 11.41 -8.38 11.90
CA TYR A 10 12.11 -7.14 11.50
C TYR A 10 11.21 -5.92 11.56
N VAL A 11 10.05 -5.96 10.90
CA VAL A 11 9.20 -4.76 10.79
C VAL A 11 8.58 -4.39 12.14
N VAL A 12 7.90 -5.34 12.80
CA VAL A 12 7.25 -5.09 14.09
C VAL A 12 8.26 -4.62 15.17
N PRO A 13 9.43 -5.27 15.37
CA PRO A 13 10.39 -4.82 16.38
C PRO A 13 10.92 -3.40 16.13
N LEU A 14 11.17 -3.03 14.87
CA LEU A 14 11.68 -1.70 14.52
C LEU A 14 10.63 -0.61 14.75
N LEU A 15 9.40 -0.83 14.28
CA LEU A 15 8.31 0.13 14.48
C LEU A 15 8.00 0.30 15.96
N ARG A 16 7.92 -0.81 16.71
CA ARG A 16 7.70 -0.77 18.16
C ARG A 16 8.82 0.00 18.88
N TYR A 17 10.09 -0.27 18.55
CA TYR A 17 11.23 0.41 19.16
C TYR A 17 11.16 1.94 18.97
N ALA A 18 10.81 2.39 17.76
CA ALA A 18 10.68 3.80 17.42
C ALA A 18 9.47 4.44 18.12
N HIS A 19 8.31 3.77 18.06
CA HIS A 19 7.07 4.24 18.67
C HIS A 19 7.20 4.39 20.20
N GLU A 20 7.78 3.40 20.88
CA GLU A 20 8.03 3.43 22.33
C GLU A 20 8.95 4.58 22.77
N ARG A 21 9.71 5.17 21.83
CA ARG A 21 10.59 6.33 22.05
C ARG A 21 9.96 7.66 21.62
N GLY A 22 8.67 7.64 21.28
CA GLY A 22 7.93 8.83 20.87
C GLY A 22 8.21 9.28 19.43
N ALA A 23 8.93 8.48 18.62
CA ALA A 23 9.10 8.78 17.22
C ALA A 23 7.80 8.47 16.45
N ARG A 24 7.46 9.34 15.49
CA ARG A 24 6.41 9.05 14.51
C ARG A 24 6.95 8.11 13.44
N THR A 25 6.10 7.20 13.00
CA THR A 25 6.45 6.06 12.16
C THR A 25 5.65 6.05 10.87
N GLN A 26 6.33 5.72 9.78
CA GLN A 26 5.72 5.56 8.47
C GLN A 26 6.27 4.31 7.81
N ILE A 27 5.42 3.61 7.06
CA ILE A 27 5.86 2.59 6.10
C ILE A 27 5.30 2.86 4.72
N ASN A 28 6.04 2.42 3.72
CA ASN A 28 5.57 2.38 2.34
C ASN A 28 5.05 0.97 2.03
N SER A 29 3.85 0.87 1.46
CA SER A 29 3.26 -0.39 1.04
C SER A 29 2.34 -0.18 -0.16
N ASN A 30 2.23 -1.18 -1.04
CA ASN A 30 1.23 -1.16 -2.11
C ASN A 30 -0.17 -1.57 -1.62
N LEU A 31 -0.36 -1.81 -0.32
CA LEU A 31 -1.63 -2.25 0.29
C LEU A 31 -2.24 -3.52 -0.31
N THR A 32 -1.47 -4.35 -1.02
CA THR A 32 -1.99 -5.55 -1.70
C THR A 32 -1.97 -6.84 -0.87
N LEU A 33 -1.37 -6.81 0.34
CA LEU A 33 -1.38 -7.94 1.27
C LEU A 33 -2.76 -8.15 1.92
N PRO A 34 -3.08 -9.36 2.40
CA PRO A 34 -4.25 -9.57 3.26
C PRO A 34 -4.23 -8.64 4.48
N LEU A 35 -5.39 -8.04 4.82
CA LEU A 35 -5.52 -7.04 5.88
C LEU A 35 -4.85 -7.44 7.21
N LYS A 36 -5.02 -8.70 7.62
CA LYS A 36 -4.43 -9.28 8.84
C LYS A 36 -2.91 -9.11 8.96
N GLN A 37 -2.20 -8.92 7.84
CA GLN A 37 -0.76 -8.69 7.85
C GLN A 37 -0.41 -7.26 8.27
N TYR A 38 -1.32 -6.31 8.11
CA TYR A 38 -1.15 -4.95 8.62
C TYR A 38 -1.54 -4.84 10.09
N GLU A 39 -2.45 -5.68 10.58
CA GLU A 39 -2.95 -5.61 11.97
C GLU A 39 -1.83 -5.68 13.02
N VAL A 40 -0.78 -6.46 12.79
CA VAL A 40 0.35 -6.62 13.72
C VAL A 40 1.24 -5.38 13.82
N ILE A 41 1.20 -4.48 12.84
CA ILE A 41 2.01 -3.24 12.83
C ILE A 41 1.19 -2.00 13.19
N LEU A 42 -0.15 -2.04 13.08
CA LEU A 42 -1.01 -0.87 13.34
C LEU A 42 -0.79 -0.20 14.70
N PRO A 43 -0.57 -0.93 15.82
CA PRO A 43 -0.33 -0.30 17.11
C PRO A 43 0.92 0.59 17.16
N TYR A 44 1.83 0.43 16.20
CA TYR A 44 3.13 1.09 16.14
C TYR A 44 3.31 1.91 14.87
N LEU A 45 2.23 2.17 14.13
CA LEU A 45 2.27 2.82 12.82
C LEU A 45 1.38 4.06 12.80
N ASP A 46 1.95 5.21 12.48
CA ASP A 46 1.20 6.46 12.35
C ASP A 46 0.67 6.68 10.93
N VAL A 47 1.51 6.43 9.92
CA VAL A 47 1.19 6.68 8.51
C VAL A 47 1.49 5.45 7.66
N LEU A 48 0.52 5.06 6.84
CA LEU A 48 0.76 4.14 5.75
C LEU A 48 0.77 4.91 4.44
N HIS A 49 1.90 4.87 3.76
CA HIS A 49 2.11 5.59 2.52
C HIS A 49 2.07 4.64 1.32
N ILE A 50 1.38 5.05 0.25
CA ILE A 50 1.22 4.29 -0.98
C ILE A 50 1.61 5.12 -2.20
N SER A 51 2.25 4.49 -3.18
CA SER A 51 2.47 5.09 -4.50
C SER A 51 1.32 4.70 -5.44
N HIS A 52 0.52 5.67 -5.85
CA HIS A 52 -0.65 5.51 -6.70
C HIS A 52 -0.41 6.12 -8.09
N ASN A 53 0.44 5.44 -8.88
CA ASN A 53 0.91 5.91 -10.19
C ASN A 53 0.07 5.39 -11.38
N TYR A 54 -1.21 5.14 -11.18
CA TYR A 54 -2.11 4.55 -12.15
C TYR A 54 -3.45 5.28 -12.13
N GLY A 55 -4.00 5.57 -13.32
CA GLY A 55 -5.28 6.29 -13.47
C GLY A 55 -6.49 5.36 -13.51
N SER A 56 -6.25 4.07 -13.76
CA SER A 56 -7.27 3.03 -13.90
C SER A 56 -6.81 1.71 -13.28
N LYS A 57 -7.75 0.77 -13.17
CA LYS A 57 -7.47 -0.59 -12.69
C LYS A 57 -6.64 -1.38 -13.71
N GLU A 58 -6.83 -1.07 -14.98
CA GLU A 58 -6.07 -1.56 -16.13
C GLU A 58 -4.61 -1.10 -16.04
N ASP A 59 -4.37 0.20 -15.84
CA ASP A 59 -3.01 0.75 -15.66
C ASP A 59 -2.29 0.07 -14.50
N PHE A 60 -2.98 -0.14 -13.37
CA PHE A 60 -2.40 -0.85 -12.23
C PHE A 60 -1.94 -2.28 -12.61
N ALA A 61 -2.79 -3.03 -13.30
CA ALA A 61 -2.52 -4.41 -13.67
C ALA A 61 -1.40 -4.54 -14.71
N GLU A 62 -1.26 -3.57 -15.59
CA GLU A 62 -0.20 -3.54 -16.59
C GLU A 62 1.13 -3.08 -15.99
N ILE A 63 1.13 -1.95 -15.27
CA ILE A 63 2.35 -1.29 -14.78
C ILE A 63 2.91 -2.02 -13.55
N GLY A 64 2.06 -2.34 -12.57
CA GLY A 64 2.49 -2.86 -11.27
C GLY A 64 3.17 -4.25 -11.32
N PHE A 65 3.01 -4.96 -12.44
CA PHE A 65 3.51 -6.32 -12.62
C PHE A 65 4.42 -6.47 -13.85
N LYS A 66 4.74 -5.36 -14.55
CA LYS A 66 5.48 -5.38 -15.82
C LYS A 66 6.83 -6.08 -15.74
N GLU A 67 7.57 -5.82 -14.67
CA GLU A 67 8.93 -6.34 -14.47
C GLU A 67 8.96 -7.72 -13.78
N MET A 68 7.80 -8.34 -13.54
CA MET A 68 7.73 -9.65 -12.92
C MET A 68 7.90 -10.76 -13.94
N ALA A 69 8.98 -11.54 -13.81
CA ALA A 69 9.24 -12.71 -14.66
C ALA A 69 8.07 -13.72 -14.68
N ASN A 70 7.35 -13.85 -13.56
CA ASN A 70 6.17 -14.71 -13.41
C ASN A 70 4.98 -13.89 -12.89
N ALA A 71 4.50 -12.98 -13.72
CA ALA A 71 3.38 -12.12 -13.36
C ALA A 71 2.06 -12.93 -13.23
N PRO A 72 1.20 -12.63 -12.23
CA PRO A 72 -0.12 -13.27 -12.11
C PRO A 72 -1.01 -13.04 -13.35
N SER A 73 -2.10 -13.82 -13.47
CA SER A 73 -3.14 -13.55 -14.48
C SER A 73 -3.77 -12.17 -14.27
N MET A 74 -4.33 -11.59 -15.33
CA MET A 74 -4.97 -10.25 -15.27
C MET A 74 -6.03 -10.18 -14.17
N ASP A 75 -6.90 -11.18 -14.05
CA ASP A 75 -7.92 -11.23 -12.98
C ASP A 75 -7.32 -11.16 -11.58
N LYS A 76 -6.15 -11.79 -11.35
CA LYS A 76 -5.46 -11.71 -10.06
C LYS A 76 -4.86 -10.33 -9.82
N ARG A 77 -4.34 -9.67 -10.87
CA ARG A 77 -3.82 -8.30 -10.78
C ARG A 77 -4.92 -7.31 -10.45
N TYR A 78 -6.07 -7.47 -11.10
CA TYR A 78 -7.30 -6.75 -10.78
C TYR A 78 -7.75 -6.95 -9.33
N ALA A 79 -7.73 -8.19 -8.84
CA ALA A 79 -8.04 -8.46 -7.43
C ALA A 79 -7.05 -7.80 -6.45
N PHE A 80 -5.78 -7.61 -6.84
CA PHE A 80 -4.83 -6.85 -6.02
C PHE A 80 -5.17 -5.36 -5.94
N PHE A 81 -5.66 -4.76 -7.04
CA PHE A 81 -6.14 -3.37 -7.02
C PHE A 81 -7.34 -3.21 -6.10
N ASP A 82 -8.34 -4.10 -6.23
CA ASP A 82 -9.55 -4.04 -5.39
C ASP A 82 -9.18 -4.16 -3.91
N ARG A 83 -8.33 -5.13 -3.57
CA ARG A 83 -7.82 -5.32 -2.21
C ARG A 83 -7.08 -4.09 -1.68
N MET A 84 -6.28 -3.44 -2.50
CA MET A 84 -5.59 -2.21 -2.10
C MET A 84 -6.58 -1.13 -1.70
N VAL A 85 -7.63 -0.91 -2.50
CA VAL A 85 -8.69 0.06 -2.21
C VAL A 85 -9.46 -0.33 -0.94
N GLU A 86 -9.82 -1.60 -0.79
CA GLU A 86 -10.50 -2.13 0.40
C GLU A 86 -9.66 -1.94 1.66
N ASN A 87 -8.38 -2.31 1.62
CA ASN A 87 -7.45 -2.15 2.73
C ASN A 87 -7.28 -0.67 3.08
N ALA A 88 -7.12 0.22 2.10
CA ALA A 88 -7.01 1.65 2.36
C ALA A 88 -8.23 2.19 3.12
N ARG A 89 -9.44 1.82 2.66
CA ARG A 89 -10.70 2.20 3.32
C ARG A 89 -10.77 1.66 4.75
N GLU A 90 -10.45 0.39 4.95
CA GLU A 90 -10.54 -0.26 6.26
C GLU A 90 -9.50 0.27 7.26
N LEU A 91 -8.28 0.56 6.80
CA LEU A 91 -7.24 1.16 7.62
C LEU A 91 -7.59 2.58 8.05
N THR A 92 -8.12 3.40 7.12
CA THR A 92 -8.59 4.76 7.46
C THR A 92 -9.74 4.72 8.47
N LYS A 93 -10.68 3.75 8.36
CA LYS A 93 -11.74 3.56 9.38
C LYS A 93 -11.19 3.23 10.76
N ARG A 94 -10.02 2.59 10.85
CA ARG A 94 -9.33 2.26 12.09
C ARG A 94 -8.44 3.40 12.62
N GLY A 95 -8.51 4.59 12.00
CA GLY A 95 -7.77 5.77 12.43
C GLY A 95 -6.33 5.85 11.90
N VAL A 96 -5.93 4.98 10.98
CA VAL A 96 -4.63 5.04 10.32
C VAL A 96 -4.68 6.09 9.20
N LEU A 97 -3.69 6.99 9.15
CA LEU A 97 -3.58 7.91 8.02
C LEU A 97 -3.00 7.18 6.82
N VAL A 98 -3.79 7.05 5.74
CA VAL A 98 -3.31 6.54 4.45
C VAL A 98 -2.94 7.72 3.56
N SER A 99 -1.65 7.88 3.30
CA SER A 99 -1.10 8.91 2.40
C SER A 99 -0.88 8.29 1.02
N ALA A 100 -1.37 8.96 -0.03
CA ALA A 100 -1.14 8.54 -1.41
C ALA A 100 -0.29 9.58 -2.14
N GLU A 101 0.80 9.15 -2.76
CA GLU A 101 1.58 9.96 -3.72
C GLU A 101 1.27 9.53 -5.15
N THR A 102 1.42 10.45 -6.10
CA THR A 102 1.38 10.13 -7.52
C THR A 102 2.38 10.99 -8.27
N MET A 103 3.12 10.37 -9.19
CA MET A 103 3.98 11.08 -10.13
C MET A 103 3.12 11.64 -11.26
N VAL A 104 3.23 12.94 -11.53
CA VAL A 104 2.53 13.59 -12.65
C VAL A 104 3.23 13.23 -13.96
N ASN A 105 2.52 12.55 -14.85
CA ASN A 105 2.99 12.14 -16.18
C ASN A 105 1.80 12.01 -17.16
N GLU A 106 2.06 11.65 -18.42
CA GLU A 106 1.03 11.50 -19.47
C GLU A 106 -0.13 10.57 -19.08
N ARG A 107 0.11 9.57 -18.22
CA ARG A 107 -0.92 8.62 -17.76
C ARG A 107 -1.71 9.13 -16.57
N THR A 108 -1.08 9.78 -15.61
CA THR A 108 -1.75 10.23 -14.37
C THR A 108 -2.42 11.59 -14.53
N LEU A 109 -1.84 12.49 -15.33
CA LEU A 109 -2.33 13.87 -15.53
C LEU A 109 -3.81 13.92 -15.92
N PRO A 110 -4.32 13.13 -16.90
CA PRO A 110 -5.74 13.16 -17.29
C PRO A 110 -6.73 12.75 -16.19
N HIS A 111 -6.23 12.13 -15.11
CA HIS A 111 -7.04 11.63 -13.99
C HIS A 111 -7.02 12.58 -12.78
N LEU A 112 -6.10 13.54 -12.73
CA LEU A 112 -6.01 14.53 -11.65
C LEU A 112 -7.07 15.62 -11.79
N GLU A 113 -7.37 16.05 -13.03
CA GLU A 113 -8.29 17.15 -13.31
C GLU A 113 -9.77 16.81 -13.06
N LYS A 114 -10.12 15.51 -13.04
CA LYS A 114 -11.51 15.06 -12.86
C LYS A 114 -12.07 15.23 -11.44
N ASN A 115 -11.23 15.57 -10.46
CA ASN A 115 -11.60 15.71 -9.06
C ASN A 115 -11.60 17.17 -8.55
N SER A 116 -11.65 18.16 -9.45
CA SER A 116 -11.76 19.60 -9.11
C SER A 116 -13.17 20.12 -9.29
#